data_AF-A0A356Z7G2-F1
#
_entry.id   AF-A0A356Z7G2-F1
#
_cell.length_a   1.000
_cell.length_b   1.000
_cell.length_c   1.000
_cell.angle_alpha   90.00
_cell.angle_beta   90.00
_cell.angle_gamma   90.00
#
_symmetry.space_group_name_H-M   'P 1'
#
loop_
_entity.id
_entity.type
_entity.pdbx_description
1 polymer ?
#
loop_
_entity_poly.entity_id
_entity_poly.type
_entity_poly.pdbx_seq_one_letter_code
_entity_poly.pdbx_strand_id
1 'polypeptide(L)'
;MAWIYLIIAGVFEVIWAMGLKYSHGFTKLLPSLITLGGMVVSFYLLSLAVKSLPIGTAYAVWTGIGALGAVLLGIVLFNEPVSTLRIVFFCLILVGILGLKFTSA
;
A
#
# COMPACT_ATOMS: atom_id res chain seq x y z
N MET A 1 -9.14 7.08 -16.20
CA MET A 1 -8.42 7.94 -15.24
C MET A 1 -8.41 7.38 -13.81
N ALA A 2 -9.53 6.89 -13.27
CA ALA A 2 -9.60 6.34 -11.90
C ALA A 2 -8.53 5.28 -11.56
N TRP A 3 -8.21 4.37 -12.48
CA TRP A 3 -7.13 3.38 -12.30
C TRP A 3 -5.74 4.00 -12.15
N ILE A 4 -5.45 5.12 -12.83
CA ILE A 4 -4.16 5.81 -12.69
C ILE A 4 -4.08 6.44 -11.30
N TYR A 5 -5.15 7.10 -10.84
CA TYR A 5 -5.23 7.63 -9.48
C TYR A 5 -5.06 6.52 -8.44
N LEU A 6 -5.63 5.33 -8.70
CA LEU A 6 -5.52 4.19 -7.81
C LEU A 6 -4.09 3.64 -7.71
N ILE A 7 -3.39 3.53 -8.84
CA ILE A 7 -1.98 3.09 -8.86
C ILE A 7 -1.10 4.11 -8.13
N ILE A 8 -1.28 5.40 -8.41
CA ILE A 8 -0.52 6.47 -7.75
C ILE A 8 -0.85 6.50 -6.25
N ALA A 9 -2.11 6.33 -5.86
CA ALA A 9 -2.51 6.20 -4.46
C ALA A 9 -1.78 5.03 -3.78
N GLY A 10 -1.71 3.87 -4.43
CA GLY A 10 -0.98 2.72 -3.90
C GLY A 10 0.52 2.97 -3.75
N VAL A 11 1.15 3.70 -4.68
CA VAL A 11 2.57 4.09 -4.56
C VAL A 11 2.78 5.02 -3.36
N PHE A 12 1.91 6.02 -3.19
CA PHE A 12 1.96 6.88 -2.00
C PHE A 12 1.72 6.11 -0.72
N GLU A 13 0.91 5.05 -0.76
CA GLU A 13 0.71 4.15 0.37
C GLU A 13 2.00 3.49 0.83
N VAL A 14 2.77 2.96 -0.13
CA VAL A 14 4.09 2.41 0.14
C VAL A 14 5.03 3.48 0.73
N ILE A 15 5.01 4.70 0.20
CA ILE A 15 5.88 5.79 0.67
C ILE A 15 5.59 6.13 2.14
N TRP A 16 4.33 6.33 2.53
CA TRP A 16 4.03 6.68 3.92
C TRP A 16 4.18 5.50 4.87
N ALA A 17 3.92 4.27 4.43
CA ALA A 17 4.18 3.06 5.22
C ALA A 17 5.69 2.93 5.55
N MET A 18 6.56 3.23 4.59
CA MET A 18 8.01 3.26 4.82
C MET A 18 8.41 4.44 5.72
N GLY A 19 7.79 5.60 5.51
CA GLY A 19 7.98 6.80 6.33
C GLY A 19 7.70 6.53 7.82
N LEU A 20 6.67 5.74 8.15
CA LEU A 20 6.36 5.33 9.51
C LEU A 20 7.51 4.59 10.20
N LYS A 21 8.17 3.68 9.47
CA LYS A 21 9.33 2.96 10.02
C LYS A 21 10.50 3.91 10.28
N TYR A 22 10.75 4.84 9.36
CA TYR A 22 11.82 5.83 9.49
C TYR A 22 11.53 6.94 10.51
N SER A 23 10.27 7.19 10.84
CA SER A 23 9.88 8.23 11.81
C SER A 23 10.22 7.85 13.26
N HIS A 24 10.52 6.57 13.53
CA HIS A 24 10.73 6.03 14.87
C HIS A 24 9.63 6.48 15.85
N GLY A 25 8.37 6.22 15.48
CA GLY A 25 7.22 6.64 16.28
C GLY A 25 7.00 8.16 16.27
N PHE A 26 7.18 8.78 15.10
CA PHE A 26 7.02 10.22 14.88
C PHE A 26 8.03 11.15 15.58
N THR A 27 9.10 10.61 16.15
CA THR A 27 10.16 11.38 16.80
C THR A 27 11.03 12.16 15.80
N LYS A 28 11.18 11.66 14.57
CA LYS A 28 11.91 12.37 13.50
C LYS A 28 10.95 13.21 12.64
N LEU A 29 11.15 14.53 12.64
CA LEU A 29 10.31 15.50 11.92
C LEU A 29 10.19 15.23 10.41
N LEU A 30 11.31 14.99 9.72
CA LEU A 30 11.30 14.87 8.26
C LEU A 30 10.54 13.62 7.77
N PRO A 31 10.80 12.39 8.28
CA PRO A 31 9.99 11.22 7.94
C PRO A 31 8.53 11.33 8.39
N SER A 32 8.25 11.99 9.52
CA SER A 32 6.88 12.26 9.98
C SER A 32 6.09 13.11 8.98
N LEU A 33 6.69 14.18 8.46
CA LEU A 33 6.07 15.03 7.45
C LEU A 33 5.82 14.29 6.13
N ILE A 34 6.78 13.49 5.68
CA ILE A 34 6.63 12.63 4.48
C ILE A 34 5.49 11.63 4.69
N THR A 35 5.41 11.03 5.89
CA THR A 35 4.35 10.08 6.24
C THR A 35 2.98 10.74 6.18
N LEU A 36 2.80 11.87 6.87
CA LEU A 36 1.51 12.57 6.91
C LEU A 36 1.12 13.11 5.53
N GLY A 37 2.05 13.73 4.81
CA GLY A 37 1.82 14.22 3.45
C GLY A 37 1.46 13.10 2.49
N GLY A 38 2.22 12.00 2.53
CA GLY A 38 1.96 10.83 1.69
C GLY A 38 0.63 10.16 2.00
N MET A 39 0.24 10.09 3.27
CA MET A 39 -1.05 9.57 3.70
C MET A 39 -2.20 10.42 3.15
N VAL A 40 -2.13 11.74 3.29
CA VAL A 40 -3.16 12.65 2.77
C VAL A 40 -3.29 12.53 1.25
N VAL A 41 -2.17 12.53 0.52
CA VAL A 41 -2.18 12.38 -0.95
C VAL A 41 -2.75 11.02 -1.36
N SER A 42 -2.32 9.94 -0.71
CA SER A 42 -2.81 8.58 -0.96
C SER A 42 -4.32 8.49 -0.80
N PHE A 43 -4.85 8.96 0.33
CA PHE A 43 -6.29 8.92 0.61
C PHE A 43 -7.09 9.81 -0.33
N TYR A 44 -6.57 10.98 -0.67
CA TYR A 44 -7.24 11.88 -1.61
C TYR A 44 -7.38 11.23 -2.99
N LEU A 45 -6.30 10.63 -3.52
CA LEU A 45 -6.32 9.93 -4.80
C LEU A 45 -7.21 8.69 -4.79
N LEU A 46 -7.21 7.93 -3.69
CA LEU A 46 -8.14 6.82 -3.49
C LEU A 46 -9.60 7.31 -3.52
N SER A 47 -9.90 8.42 -2.85
CA SER A 47 -11.25 9.01 -2.86
C SER A 47 -11.72 9.38 -4.28
N LEU A 48 -10.81 9.84 -5.14
CA LEU A 48 -11.11 10.13 -6.54
C LEU A 48 -11.31 8.85 -7.35
N ALA A 49 -10.56 7.78 -7.06
CA ALA A 49 -10.72 6.50 -7.73
C ALA A 49 -12.05 5.83 -7.40
N VAL A 50 -12.47 5.87 -6.14
CA VAL A 50 -13.73 5.25 -5.65
C VAL A 50 -14.98 5.96 -6.18
N LYS A 51 -14.88 7.20 -6.68
CA LYS A 51 -15.99 7.86 -7.39
C LYS A 51 -16.41 7.14 -8.68
N SER A 52 -15.51 6.36 -9.27
CA SER A 52 -15.75 5.64 -10.53
C SER A 52 -15.56 4.14 -10.43
N LEU A 53 -14.95 3.64 -9.36
CA LEU A 53 -14.68 2.22 -9.13
C LEU A 53 -15.44 1.73 -7.90
N PRO A 54 -15.94 0.49 -7.90
CA PRO A 54 -16.48 -0.13 -6.70
C PRO A 54 -15.46 -0.08 -5.56
N ILE A 55 -15.91 0.31 -4.37
CA ILE A 55 -15.03 0.51 -3.22
C ILE A 55 -14.26 -0.76 -2.85
N GLY A 56 -14.89 -1.95 -2.99
CA GLY A 56 -14.23 -3.23 -2.75
C GLY A 56 -13.03 -3.46 -3.67
N THR A 57 -13.22 -3.26 -4.97
CA THR A 57 -12.15 -3.40 -5.97
C THR A 57 -11.04 -2.37 -5.76
N ALA A 58 -11.41 -1.10 -5.55
CA ALA A 58 -10.45 -0.03 -5.34
C ALA A 58 -9.61 -0.28 -4.07
N TYR A 59 -10.25 -0.60 -2.95
CA TYR A 59 -9.57 -0.84 -1.68
C TYR A 59 -8.68 -2.08 -1.72
N ALA A 60 -9.14 -3.17 -2.36
CA ALA A 60 -8.35 -4.39 -2.51
C ALA A 60 -7.07 -4.14 -3.33
N VAL A 61 -7.17 -3.41 -4.44
CA VAL A 61 -6.01 -3.06 -5.27
C VAL A 61 -5.07 -2.09 -4.55
N TRP A 62 -5.61 -1.05 -3.92
CA TRP A 62 -4.84 -0.05 -3.17
C TRP A 62 -4.01 -0.72 -2.07
N THR A 63 -4.67 -1.44 -1.16
CA THR A 63 -4.00 -2.18 -0.07
C THR A 63 -3.06 -3.26 -0.59
N GLY A 64 -3.38 -3.90 -1.72
CA GLY A 64 -2.48 -4.87 -2.36
C GLY A 64 -1.17 -4.25 -2.84
N ILE A 65 -1.21 -3.08 -3.48
CA ILE A 65 -0.02 -2.35 -3.89
C ILE A 65 0.78 -1.92 -2.65
N GLY A 66 0.10 -1.36 -1.64
CA GLY A 66 0.70 -0.96 -0.37
C GLY A 66 1.43 -2.13 0.32
N ALA A 67 0.77 -3.27 0.45
CA ALA A 67 1.33 -4.46 1.07
C ALA A 67 2.54 -5.00 0.28
N LEU A 68 2.42 -5.15 -1.05
CA LEU A 68 3.50 -5.57 -1.96
C LEU A 68 4.74 -4.70 -1.81
N GLY A 69 4.55 -3.38 -1.94
CA GLY A 69 5.65 -2.44 -1.85
C GLY A 69 6.27 -2.42 -0.46
N ALA A 70 5.47 -2.47 0.60
CA ALA A 70 5.97 -2.48 1.98
C ALA A 70 6.80 -3.74 2.28
N VAL A 71 6.38 -4.92 1.82
CA VAL A 71 7.18 -6.15 2.00
C VAL A 71 8.45 -6.10 1.17
N LEU A 72 8.36 -5.73 -0.11
CA LEU A 72 9.55 -5.64 -0.98
C LEU A 72 10.58 -4.65 -0.43
N LEU A 73 10.15 -3.44 -0.09
CA LEU A 73 11.02 -2.42 0.48
C LEU A 73 11.46 -2.77 1.90
N GLY A 74 10.64 -3.48 2.68
CA GLY A 74 11.02 -3.98 4.00
C GLY A 74 12.22 -4.93 3.94
N ILE A 75 12.20 -5.83 2.96
CA ILE A 75 13.29 -6.77 2.71
C ILE A 75 14.54 -6.02 2.22
N VAL A 76 14.39 -5.13 1.24
CA VAL A 76 15.52 -4.45 0.59
C VAL A 76 16.17 -3.38 1.49
N LEU A 77 15.38 -2.56 2.18
CA LEU A 77 15.88 -1.40 2.93
C LEU A 77 16.15 -1.70 4.41
N PHE A 78 15.41 -2.63 5.01
CA PHE A 78 15.55 -2.96 6.43
C PHE A 78 16.15 -4.35 6.68
N ASN A 79 16.53 -5.08 5.62
CA ASN A 79 17.03 -6.46 5.70
C ASN A 79 16.12 -7.35 6.56
N GLU A 80 14.80 -7.16 6.45
CA GLU A 80 13.86 -7.96 7.22
C GLU A 80 14.01 -9.45 6.85
N PRO A 81 13.97 -10.35 7.85
CA PRO A 81 14.13 -11.77 7.60
C PRO A 81 13.02 -12.28 6.67
N VAL A 82 13.47 -12.90 5.58
CA VAL A 82 12.62 -13.54 4.59
C VAL A 82 12.55 -15.02 4.94
N SER A 83 11.48 -15.44 5.60
CA SER A 83 11.21 -16.87 5.77
C SER A 83 10.37 -17.37 4.60
N THR A 84 10.60 -18.63 4.20
CA THR A 84 9.80 -19.28 3.16
C THR A 84 8.31 -19.25 3.49
N LEU A 85 7.96 -19.44 4.77
CA LEU A 85 6.59 -19.33 5.27
C LEU A 85 6.00 -17.93 5.09
N ARG A 86 6.79 -16.87 5.35
CA ARG A 86 6.35 -15.48 5.17
C ARG A 86 6.00 -15.19 3.72
N ILE A 87 6.80 -15.69 2.78
CA ILE A 87 6.51 -15.56 1.34
C ILE A 87 5.22 -16.30 0.98
N VAL A 88 5.01 -17.52 1.48
CA VAL A 88 3.80 -18.31 1.20
C VAL A 88 2.54 -17.58 1.66
N PHE A 89 2.51 -17.07 2.89
CA PHE A 89 1.36 -16.31 3.39
C PHE A 89 1.15 -15.00 2.63
N PHE A 90 2.23 -14.38 2.17
CA PHE A 90 2.13 -13.20 1.34
C PHE A 90 1.49 -13.50 -0.03
N CYS A 91 1.90 -14.60 -0.67
CA CYS A 91 1.25 -15.08 -1.89
C CYS A 91 -0.22 -15.40 -1.67
N LEU A 92 -0.60 -15.96 -0.52
CA LEU A 92 -2.02 -16.21 -0.18
C LEU A 92 -2.83 -14.91 -0.08
N ILE A 93 -2.27 -13.86 0.53
CA ILE A 93 -2.90 -12.53 0.57
C ILE A 93 -3.10 -11.99 -0.85
N LEU A 94 -2.10 -12.12 -1.73
CA LEU A 94 -2.21 -11.70 -3.13
C LEU A 94 -3.28 -12.46 -3.89
N VAL A 95 -3.35 -13.78 -3.72
CA VAL A 95 -4.40 -14.62 -4.31
C VAL A 95 -5.77 -14.19 -3.81
N GLY A 96 -5.91 -13.87 -2.51
CA GLY A 96 -7.16 -13.34 -1.94
C GLY A 96 -7.57 -12.00 -2.57
N ILE A 97 -6.63 -11.07 -2.71
CA ILE A 97 -6.86 -9.75 -3.34
C ILE A 97 -7.25 -9.90 -4.81
N LEU A 98 -6.53 -10.74 -5.56
CA LEU A 98 -6.85 -11.01 -6.97
C LEU A 98 -8.20 -11.70 -7.11
N GLY A 99 -8.51 -12.67 -6.25
CA GLY A 99 -9.80 -13.34 -6.18
C GLY A 99 -10.94 -12.34 -5.99
N LEU A 100 -10.81 -11.42 -5.02
CA LEU A 100 -11.78 -10.34 -4.81
C LEU A 100 -11.92 -9.44 -6.04
N LYS A 101 -10.82 -9.09 -6.72
CA LYS A 101 -10.89 -8.29 -7.96
C LYS A 101 -11.65 -9.02 -9.08
N PHE A 102 -11.53 -10.33 -9.19
CA PHE A 102 -12.20 -11.12 -10.23
C PHE A 102 -13.67 -11.43 -9.90
N THR A 103 -14.03 -11.47 -8.61
CA THR A 103 -15.43 -11.71 -8.18
C THR A 103 -16.23 -10.43 -7.99
N SER A 104 -15.58 -9.27 -7.91
CA SER A 104 -16.23 -7.97 -7.91
C SER A 104 -16.70 -7.63 -9.33
N ALA A 105 -17.90 -8.12 -9.68
CA ALA A 105 -18.67 -7.71 -10.85
C ALA A 105 -19.23 -6.29 -10.67
#